data_AF-A0A1B6FTR2-F1
#
_entry.id   AF-A0A1B6FTR2-F1
#
_cell.length_a   1.000
_cell.length_b   1.000
_cell.length_c   1.000
_cell.angle_alpha   90.00
_cell.angle_beta   90.00
_cell.angle_gamma   90.00
#
_symmetry.space_group_name_H-M   'P 1'
#
loop_
_entity.id
_entity.type
_entity.pdbx_description
1 polymer ?
#
loop_
_entity_poly.entity_id
_entity_poly.type
_entity_poly.pdbx_seq_one_letter_code
_entity_poly.pdbx_strand_id
1 'polypeptide(L)'
;MDQHGGVSNCVQTVVTLTKLVTPHAIQQCLQFLYTGTLDNRYSQLQEIRQAAEFMELPELLVYVSNIQAHEEFLNPELKQRYRQAIRVRLKELVLGQGLFADVLFQLDDGSLSAHRPILMAR
;
A
#
# COMPACT_ATOMS: atom_id res chain seq x y z
N MET A 1 23.85 3.95 10.15
CA MET A 1 25.23 4.07 10.66
C MET A 1 26.03 4.82 9.64
N ASP A 2 26.04 6.14 9.80
CA ASP A 2 27.05 7.04 9.26
C ASP A 2 28.34 6.90 10.09
N GLN A 3 29.48 7.13 9.44
CA GLN A 3 30.83 6.77 9.91
C GLN A 3 31.31 7.53 11.17
N HIS A 4 30.42 8.26 11.87
CA HIS A 4 30.75 9.14 13.00
C HIS A 4 29.85 8.94 14.23
N GLY A 5 29.05 7.87 14.30
CA GLY A 5 28.28 7.56 15.52
C GLY A 5 27.22 8.61 15.90
N GLY A 6 26.86 9.50 14.97
CA GLY A 6 25.75 10.44 15.14
C GLY A 6 24.43 9.68 15.10
N VAL A 7 23.51 10.03 16.00
CA VAL A 7 22.13 9.57 15.93
C VAL A 7 21.58 10.08 14.59
N SER A 8 21.43 9.17 13.62
CA SER A 8 20.77 9.52 12.36
C SER A 8 19.35 9.95 12.72
N ASN A 9 19.06 11.26 12.65
CA ASN A 9 17.73 11.79 12.89
C ASN A 9 16.80 11.18 11.84
N CYS A 10 16.06 10.15 12.22
CA CYS A 10 15.00 9.59 11.40
C CYS A 10 13.93 10.67 11.27
N VAL A 11 13.80 11.28 10.10
CA VAL A 11 12.75 12.25 9.83
C VAL A 11 11.42 11.50 9.86
N GLN A 12 10.76 11.52 11.01
CA GLN A 12 9.42 10.97 11.15
C GLN A 12 8.45 11.87 10.41
N THR A 13 7.91 11.38 9.29
CA THR A 13 6.79 12.04 8.62
C THR A 13 5.50 11.63 9.33
N VAL A 14 4.79 12.62 9.90
CA VAL A 14 3.50 12.40 10.56
C VAL A 14 2.39 12.93 9.66
N VAL A 15 1.47 12.05 9.27
CA VAL A 15 0.26 12.41 8.52
C VAL A 15 -0.94 12.25 9.46
N THR A 16 -1.70 13.32 9.64
CA THR A 16 -2.94 13.30 10.43
C THR A 16 -4.12 13.20 9.49
N LEU A 17 -4.90 12.14 9.61
CA LEU A 17 -6.14 11.96 8.88
C LEU A 17 -7.29 12.70 9.57
N THR A 18 -8.30 13.08 8.80
CA THR A 18 -9.49 13.71 9.36
C THR A 18 -10.23 12.74 10.29
N LYS A 19 -10.97 13.28 11.26
CA LYS A 19 -11.80 12.47 12.17
C LYS A 19 -12.95 11.71 11.46
N LEU A 20 -13.16 11.98 10.16
CA LEU A 20 -14.14 11.29 9.34
C LEU A 20 -13.72 9.86 9.02
N VAL A 21 -12.42 9.55 9.11
CA VAL A 21 -11.93 8.20 8.86
C VAL A 21 -11.62 7.51 10.18
N THR A 22 -12.34 6.43 10.47
CA THR A 22 -12.13 5.67 11.71
C THR A 22 -10.82 4.88 11.62
N PRO A 23 -10.14 4.63 12.77
CA PRO A 23 -8.94 3.79 12.79
C PRO A 23 -9.18 2.41 12.18
N HIS A 24 -10.37 1.83 12.41
CA HIS A 24 -10.78 0.56 11.84
C HIS A 24 -10.89 0.63 10.31
N ALA A 25 -11.53 1.67 9.76
CA ALA A 25 -11.64 1.82 8.32
C ALA A 25 -10.26 1.96 7.64
N ILE A 26 -9.33 2.72 8.23
CA ILE A 26 -7.94 2.79 7.74
C ILE A 26 -7.23 1.45 7.82
N GLN A 27 -7.40 0.70 8.90
CA GLN A 27 -6.83 -0.64 9.00
C GLN A 27 -7.31 -1.54 7.86
N GLN A 28 -8.58 -1.46 7.49
CA GLN A 28 -9.15 -2.21 6.36
C GLN A 28 -8.62 -1.71 5.01
N CYS A 29 -8.45 -0.40 4.81
CA CYS A 29 -7.79 0.15 3.63
C CYS A 29 -6.35 -0.36 3.49
N LEU A 30 -5.57 -0.36 4.58
CA LEU A 30 -4.20 -0.89 4.59
C LEU A 30 -4.19 -2.39 4.31
N GLN A 31 -5.08 -3.16 4.94
CA GLN A 31 -5.18 -4.58 4.67
C GLN A 31 -5.48 -4.85 3.18
N PHE A 32 -6.42 -4.11 2.60
CA PHE A 32 -6.70 -4.22 1.16
C PHE A 32 -5.48 -3.86 0.31
N LEU A 33 -4.79 -2.76 0.62
CA LEU A 33 -3.59 -2.34 -0.12
C LEU A 33 -2.52 -3.44 -0.16
N TYR A 34 -2.29 -4.11 0.97
CA TYR A 34 -1.25 -5.13 1.10
C TYR A 34 -1.69 -6.54 0.67
N THR A 35 -2.98 -6.88 0.73
CA THR A 35 -3.47 -8.25 0.53
C THR A 35 -4.47 -8.41 -0.60
N GLY A 36 -5.10 -7.31 -1.03
CA GLY A 36 -6.22 -7.28 -1.97
C GLY A 36 -7.53 -7.84 -1.38
N THR A 37 -7.66 -7.91 -0.05
CA THR A 37 -8.84 -8.47 0.64
C THR A 37 -9.18 -7.71 1.92
N LEU A 38 -10.43 -7.82 2.36
CA LEU A 38 -10.91 -7.32 3.65
C LEU A 38 -11.05 -8.46 4.68
N ASP A 39 -11.03 -8.14 5.98
CA ASP A 39 -11.46 -9.09 7.01
C ASP A 39 -12.99 -9.00 7.16
N ASN A 40 -13.68 -10.02 6.67
CA ASN A 40 -15.14 -10.06 6.57
C ASN A 40 -15.86 -10.24 7.92
N ARG A 41 -15.14 -10.49 9.02
CA ARG A 41 -15.80 -10.95 10.25
C ARG A 41 -16.57 -9.85 10.99
N TYR A 42 -16.24 -8.57 10.81
CA TYR A 42 -16.87 -7.43 11.53
C TYR A 42 -16.84 -6.10 10.76
N SER A 43 -16.94 -6.15 9.43
CA SER A 43 -16.66 -4.98 8.59
C SER A 43 -17.84 -3.98 8.59
N GLN A 44 -17.64 -2.80 9.17
CA GLN A 44 -18.54 -1.66 8.99
C GLN A 44 -18.35 -1.10 7.57
N LEU A 45 -18.99 -1.76 6.58
CA LEU A 45 -18.74 -1.52 5.15
C LEU A 45 -18.93 -0.06 4.72
N GLN A 46 -19.86 0.67 5.35
CA GLN A 46 -20.07 2.09 5.04
C GLN A 46 -18.87 2.96 5.45
N GLU A 47 -18.25 2.71 6.61
CA GLU A 47 -17.06 3.43 7.03
C GLU A 47 -15.87 3.12 6.11
N ILE A 48 -15.73 1.84 5.73
CA ILE A 48 -14.68 1.39 4.80
C ILE A 48 -14.86 2.05 3.43
N ARG A 49 -16.11 2.15 2.94
CA ARG A 49 -16.43 2.83 1.68
C ARG A 49 -16.04 4.31 1.72
N GLN A 50 -16.41 5.03 2.78
CA GLN A 50 -16.04 6.44 2.95
C GLN A 50 -14.52 6.64 3.04
N ALA A 51 -13.83 5.76 3.77
CA ALA A 51 -12.36 5.76 3.83
C ALA A 51 -11.73 5.51 2.46
N ALA A 52 -12.26 4.55 1.70
CA ALA A 52 -11.79 4.22 0.36
C ALA A 52 -12.02 5.36 -0.64
N GLU A 53 -13.14 6.08 -0.54
CA GLU A 53 -13.39 7.31 -1.31
C GLU A 53 -12.34 8.38 -0.98
N PHE A 54 -12.09 8.64 0.31
CA PHE A 54 -11.11 9.62 0.76
C PHE A 54 -9.67 9.27 0.36
N MET A 55 -9.33 7.98 0.40
CA MET A 55 -8.01 7.45 0.05
C MET A 55 -7.85 7.20 -1.46
N GLU A 56 -8.88 7.47 -2.26
CA GLU A 56 -8.92 7.23 -3.71
C GLU A 56 -8.56 5.78 -4.09
N LEU A 57 -9.24 4.82 -3.48
CA LEU A 57 -9.04 3.38 -3.70
C LEU A 57 -10.20 2.76 -4.51
N PRO A 58 -10.23 2.94 -5.84
CA PRO A 58 -11.38 2.54 -6.66
C PRO A 58 -11.63 1.02 -6.64
N GLU A 59 -10.60 0.18 -6.64
CA GLU A 59 -10.78 -1.27 -6.56
C GLU A 59 -11.38 -1.70 -5.22
N LEU A 60 -11.07 -0.99 -4.13
CA LEU A 60 -11.68 -1.24 -2.83
C LEU A 60 -13.17 -0.84 -2.82
N LEU A 61 -13.54 0.24 -3.52
CA LEU A 61 -14.96 0.62 -3.68
C LEU A 61 -15.75 -0.45 -4.41
N VAL A 62 -15.20 -1.02 -5.49
CA VAL A 62 -15.81 -2.15 -6.21
C VAL A 62 -15.90 -3.37 -5.29
N TYR A 63 -14.83 -3.69 -4.55
CA TYR A 63 -14.83 -4.83 -3.63
C TYR A 63 -15.93 -4.71 -2.56
N VAL A 64 -16.10 -3.52 -1.97
CA VAL A 64 -17.16 -3.25 -0.98
C VAL A 64 -18.54 -3.33 -1.62
N SER A 65 -18.71 -2.79 -2.83
CA SER A 65 -19.97 -2.88 -3.59
C SER A 65 -20.38 -4.33 -3.85
N ASN A 66 -19.43 -5.19 -4.22
CA ASN A 66 -19.69 -6.60 -4.44
C ASN A 66 -20.18 -7.29 -3.16
N ILE A 67 -19.64 -6.96 -1.99
CA ILE A 67 -20.15 -7.51 -0.71
C ILE A 67 -21.57 -7.03 -0.45
N GLN A 68 -21.86 -5.74 -0.68
CA GLN A 68 -23.19 -5.16 -0.46
C GLN A 68 -24.25 -5.75 -1.39
N ALA A 69 -23.85 -6.14 -2.61
CA ALA A 69 -24.71 -6.76 -3.60
C ALA A 69 -24.81 -8.29 -3.48
N HIS A 70 -24.10 -8.92 -2.53
CA HIS A 70 -23.96 -10.38 -2.44
C HIS A 70 -23.32 -11.02 -3.69
N GLU A 71 -22.38 -10.30 -4.31
CA GLU A 71 -21.62 -10.69 -5.49
C GLU A 71 -20.14 -10.94 -5.16
N GLU A 72 -19.82 -11.43 -3.95
CA GLU A 72 -18.44 -11.66 -3.50
C GLU A 72 -17.70 -12.68 -4.37
N PHE A 73 -18.41 -13.48 -5.15
CA PHE A 73 -17.84 -14.40 -6.14
C PHE A 73 -17.03 -13.67 -7.24
N LEU A 74 -17.21 -12.36 -7.43
CA LEU A 74 -16.43 -11.51 -8.36
C LEU A 74 -15.09 -11.06 -7.75
N ASN A 75 -14.97 -11.05 -6.43
CA ASN A 75 -13.80 -10.52 -5.72
C ASN A 75 -12.48 -11.28 -5.96
N PRO A 76 -12.46 -12.62 -6.19
CA PRO A 76 -11.23 -13.32 -6.54
C PRO A 76 -10.57 -12.80 -7.82
N GLU A 77 -11.36 -12.52 -8.86
CA GLU A 77 -10.84 -11.99 -10.12
C GLU A 77 -10.39 -10.53 -9.97
N LEU A 78 -11.18 -9.71 -9.28
CA LEU A 78 -10.81 -8.33 -8.94
C LEU A 78 -9.47 -8.28 -8.20
N LYS A 79 -9.28 -9.14 -7.19
CA LYS A 79 -8.02 -9.27 -6.44
C LYS A 79 -6.86 -9.62 -7.35
N GLN A 80 -7.03 -10.55 -8.29
CA GLN A 80 -5.98 -10.94 -9.21
C GLN A 80 -5.56 -9.77 -10.11
N ARG A 81 -6.53 -9.08 -10.71
CA ARG A 81 -6.28 -7.91 -11.56
C ARG A 81 -5.60 -6.78 -10.78
N TYR A 82 -6.07 -6.49 -9.56
CA TYR A 82 -5.46 -5.51 -8.67
C TYR A 82 -3.99 -5.84 -8.36
N ARG A 83 -3.69 -7.09 -7.97
CA ARG A 83 -2.31 -7.52 -7.69
C ARG A 83 -1.39 -7.38 -8.90
N GLN A 84 -1.88 -7.69 -10.09
CA GLN A 84 -1.12 -7.52 -11.33
C GLN A 84 -0.84 -6.04 -11.60
N ALA A 85 -1.85 -5.17 -11.48
CA ALA A 85 -1.71 -3.73 -11.68
C ALA A 85 -0.70 -3.11 -10.70
N ILE A 86 -0.80 -3.42 -9.40
CA ILE A 86 0.14 -2.95 -8.38
C ILE A 86 1.56 -3.43 -8.64
N ARG A 87 1.74 -4.70 -9.06
CA ARG A 87 3.07 -5.22 -9.39
C ARG A 87 3.72 -4.47 -10.56
N VAL A 88 2.95 -4.19 -11.61
CA VAL A 88 3.44 -3.43 -12.77
C VAL A 88 3.80 -2.00 -12.35
N ARG A 89 2.90 -1.33 -11.61
CA ARG A 89 3.10 0.05 -11.19
C ARG A 89 4.27 0.21 -10.21
N LEU A 90 4.42 -0.72 -9.26
CA LEU A 90 5.59 -0.75 -8.37
C LEU A 90 6.87 -0.94 -9.18
N LYS A 91 6.91 -1.86 -10.15
CA LYS A 91 8.10 -2.06 -10.99
C LYS A 91 8.47 -0.78 -11.73
N GLU A 92 7.49 -0.09 -12.29
CA GLU A 92 7.71 1.16 -13.04
C GLU A 92 8.23 2.29 -12.13
N LEU A 93 7.53 2.58 -11.03
CA LEU A 93 7.88 3.69 -10.13
C LEU A 93 9.23 3.45 -9.45
N VAL A 94 9.47 2.22 -8.99
CA VAL A 94 10.65 1.86 -8.18
C VAL A 94 11.88 1.61 -9.06
N LEU A 95 11.76 0.73 -10.06
CA LEU A 95 12.91 0.32 -10.87
C LEU A 95 13.08 1.18 -12.12
N GLY A 96 11.98 1.66 -12.70
CA GLY A 96 12.02 2.51 -13.90
C GLY A 96 12.36 3.96 -13.58
N GLN A 97 11.76 4.53 -12.53
CA GLN A 97 11.92 5.95 -12.18
C GLN A 97 12.82 6.19 -10.95
N GLY A 98 13.15 5.16 -10.18
CA GLY A 98 14.00 5.29 -8.98
C GLY A 98 13.35 6.04 -7.82
N LEU A 99 12.02 6.22 -7.82
CA LEU A 99 11.31 6.94 -6.77
C LEU A 99 11.32 6.16 -5.46
N PHE A 100 11.35 6.86 -4.32
CA PHE A 100 11.25 6.28 -2.97
C PHE A 100 12.39 5.35 -2.56
N ALA A 101 13.53 5.39 -3.26
CA ALA A 101 14.73 4.66 -2.86
C ALA A 101 15.26 5.14 -1.50
N ASP A 102 15.50 4.19 -0.60
CA ASP A 102 15.99 4.41 0.76
C ASP A 102 17.37 3.79 0.99
N VAL A 103 17.97 3.24 -0.06
CA VAL A 103 19.33 2.69 -0.06
C VAL A 103 19.97 2.86 -1.45
N LEU A 104 21.28 3.14 -1.46
CA LEU A 104 22.12 3.22 -2.64
C LEU A 104 23.24 2.17 -2.50
N PHE A 105 23.39 1.31 -3.49
CA PHE A 105 24.49 0.36 -3.58
C PHE A 105 25.59 0.95 -4.45
N GLN A 106 26.82 0.95 -3.95
CA GLN A 106 27.98 1.33 -4.74
C GLN A 106 28.62 0.08 -5.32
N LEU A 107 28.78 0.08 -6.65
CA LEU A 107 29.31 -1.02 -7.45
C LEU A 107 30.56 -0.53 -8.18
N ASP A 108 31.32 -1.45 -8.76
CA ASP A 108 32.55 -1.12 -9.50
C ASP A 108 32.29 -0.23 -10.73
N ASP A 109 31.08 -0.32 -11.30
CA ASP A 109 30.64 0.39 -12.50
C ASP A 109 29.67 1.56 -12.24
N GLY A 110 29.37 1.86 -10.97
CA GLY A 110 28.51 2.99 -10.63
C GLY A 110 27.75 2.83 -9.33
N SER A 111 26.52 3.34 -9.28
CA SER A 111 25.66 3.25 -8.11
C SER A 111 24.24 2.90 -8.50
N LEU A 112 23.60 2.06 -7.70
CA LEU A 112 22.26 1.53 -7.94
C LEU A 112 21.34 1.85 -6.75
N SER A 113 20.32 2.66 -6.99
CA SER A 113 19.27 2.95 -6.01
C SER A 113 18.33 1.75 -5.88
N ALA A 114 17.95 1.40 -4.65
CA ALA A 114 17.05 0.29 -4.39
C ALA A 114 16.18 0.56 -3.16
N HIS A 115 15.33 -0.42 -2.80
CA HIS A 115 14.34 -0.28 -1.75
C HIS A 115 14.49 -1.42 -0.76
N ARG A 116 14.78 -1.11 0.51
CA ARG A 116 14.98 -2.12 1.55
C ARG A 116 13.81 -3.11 1.66
N PRO A 117 12.53 -2.70 1.70
CA PRO A 117 11.42 -3.65 1.81
C PRO A 117 11.36 -4.65 0.64
N ILE A 118 11.66 -4.21 -0.58
CA ILE A 118 11.63 -5.06 -1.77
C ILE A 118 12.80 -6.05 -1.78
N LEU A 119 13.97 -5.62 -1.31
CA LEU A 119 15.14 -6.49 -1.16
C LEU A 119 14.93 -7.56 -0.09
N MET A 120 14.24 -7.21 1.01
CA MET A 120 13.94 -8.14 2.11
C MET A 120 12.79 -9.11 1.82
N ALA A 121 11.87 -8.77 0.91
CA ALA A 121 10.73 -9.60 0.55
C ALA A 121 11.06 -10.73 -0.45
N ARG A 122 12.35 -10.97 -0.71
CA ARG A 122 12.88 -11.91 -1.72
C ARG A 122 13.17 -13.28 -1.13
#